data_AF-A0A0F0GPD6-F1
#
_entry.id   AF-A0A0F0GPD6-F1
#
_cell.length_a   1.000
_cell.length_b   1.000
_cell.length_c   1.000
_cell.angle_alpha   90.00
_cell.angle_beta   90.00
_cell.angle_gamma   90.00
#
_symmetry.space_group_name_H-M   'P 1'
#
loop_
_entity.id
_entity.type
_entity.pdbx_description
1 polymer ?
#
loop_
_entity_poly.entity_id
_entity_poly.type
_entity_poly.pdbx_seq_one_letter_code
_entity_poly.pdbx_strand_id
1 'polypeptide(L)'
;MTGGALALALGAGVVLGTVPAQADWYAYPIQLRYHGSARPSDAAAQNETRSAADRECVAKYGFRARGVTPVGLVNNKHDGTVDWYQYWRCDSN
;
A
#
# COMPACT_ATOMS: atom_id res chain seq x y z
N MET A 1 24.78 52.95 22.33
CA MET A 1 23.84 51.81 22.32
C MET A 1 24.13 51.02 21.05
N THR A 2 24.44 49.72 21.22
CA THR A 2 24.24 48.61 20.26
C THR A 2 24.59 48.86 18.77
N GLY A 3 25.59 48.24 18.13
CA GLY A 3 26.26 46.96 18.37
C GLY A 3 26.00 46.00 17.20
N GLY A 4 27.09 45.52 16.55
CA GLY A 4 27.14 44.31 15.71
C GLY A 4 26.72 44.49 14.25
N ALA A 5 27.58 44.58 13.23
CA ALA A 5 28.67 43.70 12.79
C ALA A 5 28.21 42.36 12.17
N LEU A 6 28.50 42.22 10.87
CA LEU A 6 28.85 41.00 10.11
C LEU A 6 27.79 39.89 9.99
N ALA A 7 27.22 39.63 8.81
CA ALA A 7 27.81 38.99 7.62
C ALA A 7 27.26 37.56 7.44
N LEU A 8 26.60 37.37 6.30
CA LEU A 8 26.50 36.15 5.48
C LEU A 8 26.69 34.80 6.17
N ALA A 9 25.59 34.06 6.33
CA ALA A 9 25.62 32.60 6.36
C ALA A 9 24.55 32.06 5.40
N LEU A 10 24.99 31.77 4.17
CA LEU A 10 24.38 30.75 3.31
C LEU A 10 24.54 29.41 4.05
N GLY A 11 23.62 29.10 4.95
CA GLY A 11 23.55 27.83 5.66
C GLY A 11 22.52 26.94 5.00
N ALA A 12 23.00 25.94 4.28
CA ALA A 12 22.20 24.81 3.81
C ALA A 12 21.42 24.19 4.98
N GLY A 13 20.17 24.59 5.13
CA GLY A 13 19.21 23.99 6.04
C GLY A 13 18.15 23.27 5.23
N VAL A 14 18.54 22.25 4.45
CA VAL A 14 17.59 21.18 4.18
C VAL A 14 17.33 20.58 5.56
N VAL A 15 16.28 21.05 6.22
CA VAL A 15 15.67 20.31 7.31
C VAL A 15 15.17 19.06 6.61
N LEU A 16 16.05 18.05 6.50
CA LEU A 16 15.68 16.66 6.43
C LEU A 16 14.98 16.41 7.77
N GLY A 17 13.75 16.91 7.87
CA GLY A 17 12.83 16.49 8.90
C GLY A 17 12.67 15.02 8.66
N THR A 18 13.43 14.22 9.38
CA THR A 18 13.14 12.82 9.58
C THR A 18 11.87 12.81 10.42
N VAL A 19 10.74 13.16 9.82
CA VAL A 19 9.44 12.74 10.31
C VAL A 19 9.61 11.22 10.39
N PRO A 20 9.51 10.60 11.58
CA PRO A 20 9.49 9.14 11.63
C PRO A 20 8.42 8.74 10.62
N ALA A 21 8.80 7.95 9.61
CA ALA A 21 7.83 7.37 8.72
C ALA A 21 6.88 6.60 9.65
N GLN A 22 5.69 7.16 9.89
CA GLN A 22 4.74 6.53 10.77
C GLN A 22 4.24 5.28 10.06
N ALA A 23 4.01 4.22 10.85
CA ALA A 23 3.40 3.00 10.36
C ALA A 23 2.04 3.33 9.78
N ASP A 24 1.97 3.32 8.45
CA ASP A 24 0.75 3.50 7.67
C ASP A 24 0.41 2.18 7.00
N TRP A 25 -0.88 1.96 6.79
CA TRP A 25 -1.38 0.78 6.11
C TRP A 25 -2.51 1.17 5.16
N TYR A 26 -2.67 0.40 4.09
CA TYR A 26 -3.84 0.52 3.26
C TYR A 26 -4.31 -0.85 2.78
N ALA A 27 -5.63 -0.98 2.68
CA ALA A 27 -6.28 -2.15 2.14
C ALA A 27 -6.78 -1.88 0.72
N TYR A 28 -6.65 -2.87 -0.16
CA TYR A 28 -7.02 -2.75 -1.57
C TYR A 28 -7.48 -4.11 -2.12
N PRO A 29 -8.50 -4.11 -3.01
CA PRO A 29 -8.96 -5.31 -3.69
C PRO A 29 -8.15 -5.62 -4.95
N ILE A 30 -7.94 -6.90 -5.23
CA ILE A 30 -7.50 -7.39 -6.54
C ILE A 30 -8.53 -8.39 -7.04
N GLN A 31 -9.06 -8.14 -8.23
CA GLN A 31 -10.04 -9.01 -8.88
C GLN A 31 -9.40 -10.34 -9.29
N LEU A 32 -10.09 -11.44 -9.02
CA LEU A 32 -9.73 -12.75 -9.54
C LEU A 32 -10.21 -12.88 -11.00
N ARG A 33 -9.51 -13.71 -11.78
CA ARG A 33 -9.95 -14.15 -13.12
C ARG A 33 -11.16 -15.08 -13.07
N TYR A 34 -11.45 -15.66 -11.92
CA TYR A 34 -12.61 -16.51 -11.73
C TYR A 34 -13.89 -15.68 -11.59
N HIS A 35 -14.85 -15.96 -12.48
CA HIS A 35 -16.20 -15.42 -12.45
C HIS A 35 -17.19 -16.57 -12.20
N GLY A 36 -17.94 -16.53 -11.11
CA GLY A 36 -18.89 -17.59 -10.79
C GLY A 36 -19.47 -17.50 -9.39
N SER A 37 -20.65 -18.10 -9.20
CA SER A 37 -21.41 -17.99 -7.95
C SER A 37 -20.77 -18.72 -6.77
N ALA A 38 -19.96 -19.75 -7.04
CA ALA A 38 -19.29 -20.51 -6.00
C ALA A 38 -18.12 -19.70 -5.43
N ARG A 39 -17.96 -19.71 -4.10
CA ARG A 39 -16.83 -19.05 -3.46
C ARG A 39 -15.52 -19.80 -3.80
N PRO A 40 -14.50 -19.13 -4.38
CA PRO A 40 -13.20 -19.74 -4.60
C PRO A 40 -12.49 -19.99 -3.26
N SER A 41 -11.54 -20.92 -3.25
CA SER A 41 -10.75 -21.16 -2.04
C SER A 41 -9.81 -19.98 -1.77
N ASP A 42 -9.59 -19.67 -0.48
CA ASP A 42 -8.69 -18.58 -0.08
C ASP A 42 -7.28 -18.82 -0.62
N ALA A 43 -6.78 -20.07 -0.62
CA ALA A 43 -5.46 -20.42 -1.15
C ALA A 43 -5.34 -20.15 -2.66
N ALA A 44 -6.36 -20.48 -3.46
CA ALA A 44 -6.33 -20.21 -4.90
C ALA A 44 -6.36 -18.70 -5.18
N ALA A 45 -7.24 -17.97 -4.49
CA ALA A 45 -7.36 -16.52 -4.60
C ALA A 45 -6.05 -15.80 -4.22
N GLN A 46 -5.42 -16.22 -3.12
CA GLN A 46 -4.16 -15.68 -2.66
C GLN A 46 -3.03 -15.98 -3.64
N ASN A 47 -2.88 -17.23 -4.08
CA ASN A 47 -1.83 -17.60 -5.03
C ASN A 47 -1.92 -16.85 -6.36
N GLU A 48 -3.14 -16.64 -6.86
CA GLU A 48 -3.38 -15.89 -8.09
C GLU A 48 -3.03 -14.40 -7.94
N THR A 49 -3.45 -13.78 -6.84
CA THR A 49 -3.38 -12.32 -6.67
C THR A 49 -2.13 -11.82 -5.95
N ARG A 50 -1.35 -12.71 -5.31
CA ARG A 50 -0.17 -12.35 -4.50
C ARG A 50 0.83 -11.48 -5.24
N SER A 51 1.23 -11.88 -6.45
CA SER A 51 2.22 -11.14 -7.23
C SER A 51 1.75 -9.73 -7.59
N ALA A 52 0.46 -9.56 -7.88
CA ALA A 52 -0.12 -8.24 -8.13
C ALA A 52 -0.17 -7.40 -6.84
N ALA A 53 -0.51 -8.04 -5.71
CA ALA A 53 -0.50 -7.38 -4.40
C ALA A 53 0.89 -6.86 -4.03
N ASP A 54 1.93 -7.70 -4.14
CA ASP A 54 3.31 -7.29 -3.85
C ASP A 54 3.75 -6.10 -4.72
N ARG A 55 3.41 -6.11 -6.03
CA ARG A 55 3.71 -4.99 -6.94
C ARG A 55 3.01 -3.70 -6.52
N GLU A 56 1.73 -3.77 -6.16
CA GLU A 56 0.97 -2.59 -5.75
C GLU A 56 1.50 -1.99 -4.45
N CYS A 57 1.87 -2.84 -3.49
CA CYS A 57 2.47 -2.43 -2.23
C CYS A 57 3.79 -1.67 -2.42
N VAL A 58 4.66 -2.19 -3.30
CA VAL A 58 5.91 -1.52 -3.68
C VAL A 58 5.62 -0.24 -4.48
N ALA A 59 4.60 -0.21 -5.34
CA ALA A 59 4.23 1.00 -6.08
C ALA A 59 3.75 2.13 -5.15
N LYS A 60 3.05 1.79 -4.06
CA LYS A 60 2.55 2.78 -3.09
C LYS A 60 3.63 3.26 -2.12
N TYR A 61 4.38 2.35 -1.49
CA TYR A 61 5.32 2.71 -0.42
C TYR A 61 6.80 2.66 -0.81
N GLY A 62 7.14 2.17 -2.01
CA GLY A 62 8.53 2.03 -2.46
C GLY A 62 9.37 1.23 -1.47
N PHE A 63 10.54 1.77 -1.11
CA PHE A 63 11.45 1.17 -0.11
C PHE A 63 10.86 1.06 1.30
N ARG A 64 9.72 1.69 1.59
CA ARG A 64 9.04 1.60 2.88
C ARG A 64 8.04 0.45 2.97
N ALA A 65 7.79 -0.28 1.88
CA ALA A 65 6.89 -1.43 1.87
C ALA A 65 7.45 -2.55 2.76
N ARG A 66 6.65 -3.03 3.72
CA ARG A 66 7.02 -4.13 4.62
C ARG A 66 6.44 -5.48 4.20
N GLY A 67 5.47 -5.46 3.29
CA GLY A 67 4.87 -6.64 2.70
C GLY A 67 3.36 -6.55 2.65
N VAL A 68 2.76 -7.60 2.09
CA VAL A 68 1.31 -7.72 1.97
C VAL A 68 0.78 -8.91 2.78
N THR A 69 -0.34 -8.66 3.46
CA THR A 69 -1.07 -9.64 4.27
C THR A 69 -2.45 -9.84 3.66
N PRO A 70 -2.92 -11.07 3.42
CA PRO A 70 -4.27 -11.30 2.93
C PRO A 70 -5.29 -10.93 4.01
N VAL A 71 -6.34 -10.20 3.63
CA VAL A 71 -7.40 -9.77 4.56
C VAL A 71 -8.63 -10.65 4.41
N GLY A 72 -9.09 -10.87 3.18
CA GLY A 72 -10.27 -11.70 2.94
C GLY A 72 -10.76 -11.66 1.50
N LEU A 73 -11.65 -12.59 1.17
CA LEU A 73 -12.36 -12.64 -0.10
C LEU A 73 -13.70 -11.92 0.01
N VAL A 74 -14.01 -11.08 -0.97
CA VAL A 74 -15.34 -10.51 -1.14
C VAL A 74 -15.85 -10.78 -2.56
N ASN A 75 -17.15 -10.65 -2.76
CA ASN A 75 -17.74 -10.71 -4.09
C ASN A 75 -18.47 -9.42 -4.44
N ASN A 76 -18.56 -9.17 -5.75
CA ASN A 76 -19.46 -8.20 -6.33
C ASN A 76 -20.37 -8.93 -7.31
N LYS A 77 -21.68 -8.72 -7.20
CA LYS A 77 -22.68 -9.36 -8.07
C LYS A 77 -23.25 -8.31 -9.02
N HIS A 78 -23.16 -8.55 -10.31
CA HIS A 78 -23.73 -7.69 -11.33
C HIS A 78 -24.17 -8.51 -12.55
N ASP A 79 -25.32 -8.20 -13.13
CA ASP A 79 -25.81 -8.81 -14.38
C ASP A 79 -25.76 -10.36 -14.43
N GLY A 80 -26.08 -11.01 -13.30
CA GLY A 80 -26.06 -12.47 -13.17
C GLY A 80 -24.66 -13.09 -13.03
N THR A 81 -23.62 -12.26 -13.08
CA THR A 81 -22.22 -12.65 -12.88
C THR A 81 -21.78 -12.30 -11.45
N VAL A 82 -20.89 -13.12 -10.90
CA VAL A 82 -20.28 -12.90 -9.58
C VAL A 82 -18.77 -12.80 -9.77
N ASP A 83 -18.24 -11.61 -9.53
CA ASP A 83 -16.81 -11.35 -9.50
C ASP A 83 -16.30 -11.54 -8.08
N TRP A 84 -15.12 -12.14 -7.96
CA TRP A 84 -14.43 -12.29 -6.69
C TRP A 84 -13.23 -11.36 -6.61
N TYR A 85 -12.99 -10.82 -5.42
CA TYR A 85 -11.87 -9.93 -5.14
C TYR A 85 -11.16 -10.41 -3.88
N GLN A 86 -9.84 -10.61 -3.96
CA GLN A 86 -9.00 -10.81 -2.80
C GLN A 86 -8.55 -9.46 -2.27
N TYR A 87 -8.92 -9.13 -1.04
CA TYR A 87 -8.39 -7.97 -0.34
C TYR A 87 -7.02 -8.28 0.26
N TRP A 88 -6.12 -7.34 0.04
CA TRP A 88 -4.78 -7.33 0.62
C TRP A 88 -4.61 -6.09 1.48
N ARG A 89 -3.85 -6.21 2.55
CA ARG A 89 -3.32 -5.09 3.32
C ARG A 89 -1.84 -4.98 3.01
N CYS A 90 -1.40 -3.80 2.61
CA CYS A 90 0.01 -3.48 2.53
C CYS A 90 0.37 -2.60 3.73
N ASP A 91 1.38 -3.03 4.47
CA ASP A 91 1.89 -2.34 5.65
C ASP A 91 3.18 -1.57 5.27
N SER A 92 3.34 -0.36 5.80
CA SER A 92 4.56 0.45 5.69
C SER A 92 5.21 0.67 7.05
N ASN A 93 6.52 0.94 7.03
CA ASN A 93 7.42 1.23 8.17
C ASN A 93 6.78 1.44 9.54
#